data_AF-A0A4Y2JIF5-F1
#
_entry.id   AF-A0A4Y2JIF5-F1
#
_cell.length_a   1.000
_cell.length_b   1.000
_cell.length_c   1.000
_cell.angle_alpha   90.00
_cell.angle_beta   90.00
_cell.angle_gamma   90.00
#
_symmetry.space_group_name_H-M   'P 1'
#
loop_
_entity.id
_entity.type
_entity.pdbx_description
1 polymer ?
#
loop_
_entity_poly.entity_id
_entity_poly.type
_entity_poly.pdbx_seq_one_letter_code
_entity_poly.pdbx_strand_id
1 'polypeptide(L)'
;MPTTTVLGKEDVKVVLMEKGSWRIITEEEKVPDKLSGIEGEEERTYQKLLKDYNLQKDRPYSVIYLSSEKEYRLLIAGIEDPVKAWEILEEHFRPDSRAKAIGLTDEFFSCRVCP
;
A
#
# COMPACT_ATOMS: atom_id res chain seq x y z
N MET A 1 -23.91 -12.09 -10.81
CA MET A 1 -23.63 -11.60 -9.44
C MET A 1 -22.35 -10.80 -9.51
N PRO A 2 -22.25 -9.58 -8.95
CA PRO A 2 -20.99 -8.86 -8.99
C PRO A 2 -20.01 -9.59 -8.10
N THR A 3 -18.93 -10.10 -8.71
CA THR A 3 -17.80 -10.68 -8.00
C THR A 3 -17.24 -9.58 -7.12
N THR A 4 -17.42 -9.67 -5.80
CA THR A 4 -16.75 -8.79 -4.86
C THR A 4 -15.26 -9.08 -4.99
N THR A 5 -14.56 -8.29 -5.79
CA THR A 5 -13.10 -8.34 -5.89
C THR A 5 -12.56 -8.06 -4.50
N VAL A 6 -12.10 -9.11 -3.83
CA VAL A 6 -11.38 -9.01 -2.57
C VAL A 6 -10.13 -8.22 -2.89
N LEU A 7 -10.00 -7.00 -2.35
CA LEU A 7 -8.84 -6.15 -2.64
C LEU A 7 -7.63 -6.77 -1.94
N GLY A 8 -6.83 -7.48 -2.73
CA GLY A 8 -5.63 -8.14 -2.25
C GLY A 8 -4.49 -7.14 -2.06
N LYS A 9 -3.34 -7.66 -1.57
CA LYS A 9 -2.09 -6.91 -1.45
C LYS A 9 -1.77 -6.06 -2.68
N GLU A 10 -1.89 -6.66 -3.86
CA GLU A 10 -1.54 -5.99 -5.12
C GLU A 10 -2.49 -4.85 -5.47
N ASP A 11 -3.77 -4.95 -5.11
CA ASP A 11 -4.73 -3.88 -5.36
C ASP A 11 -4.44 -2.65 -4.49
N VAL A 12 -4.14 -2.84 -3.20
CA VAL A 12 -3.76 -1.74 -2.30
C VAL A 12 -2.46 -1.08 -2.79
N LYS A 13 -1.49 -1.89 -3.22
CA LYS A 13 -0.24 -1.40 -3.83
C LYS A 13 -0.48 -0.60 -5.11
N VAL A 14 -1.39 -1.04 -5.99
CA VAL A 14 -1.76 -0.29 -7.20
C VAL A 14 -2.34 1.07 -6.86
N VAL A 15 -3.22 1.17 -5.86
CA VAL A 15 -3.76 2.46 -5.42
C VAL A 15 -2.65 3.36 -4.85
N LEU A 16 -1.72 2.80 -4.07
CA LEU A 16 -0.57 3.56 -3.55
C LEU A 16 0.32 4.10 -4.67
N MET A 17 0.53 3.33 -5.75
CA MET A 17 1.27 3.78 -6.93
C MET A 17 0.52 4.90 -7.67
N GLU A 18 -0.79 4.77 -7.88
CA GLU A 18 -1.63 5.80 -8.53
C GLU A 18 -1.60 7.12 -7.74
N LYS A 19 -1.59 7.06 -6.41
CA LYS A 19 -1.53 8.23 -5.52
C LYS A 19 -0.11 8.74 -5.26
N GLY A 20 0.91 8.16 -5.90
CA GLY A 20 2.31 8.53 -5.70
C GLY A 20 2.84 8.28 -4.29
N SER A 21 2.11 7.51 -3.47
CA SER A 21 2.44 7.26 -2.06
C SER A 21 3.32 6.01 -1.88
N TRP A 22 3.50 5.20 -2.93
CA TRP A 22 4.29 3.96 -2.87
C TRP A 22 5.73 4.18 -2.42
N ARG A 23 6.39 5.25 -2.88
CA ARG A 23 7.78 5.57 -2.51
C ARG A 23 7.97 5.88 -1.03
N ILE A 24 6.92 6.37 -0.37
CA ILE A 24 6.95 6.58 1.08
C ILE A 24 6.89 5.23 1.80
N ILE A 25 6.07 4.29 1.30
CA ILE A 25 5.95 2.94 1.86
C ILE A 25 7.24 2.14 1.71
N THR A 26 7.95 2.28 0.58
CA THR A 26 9.24 1.61 0.38
C THR A 26 10.42 2.37 0.99
N GLU A 27 10.16 3.45 1.73
CA GLU A 27 11.17 4.34 2.32
C GLU A 27 12.18 4.92 1.29
N GLU A 28 11.83 4.90 0.00
CA GLU A 28 12.61 5.50 -1.09
C GLU A 28 12.52 7.04 -1.06
N GLU A 29 11.41 7.58 -0.57
CA GLU A 29 11.17 9.01 -0.44
C GLU A 29 12.02 9.59 0.72
N LYS A 30 13.10 10.30 0.37
CA LYS A 30 13.97 10.95 1.36
C LYS A 30 13.40 12.29 1.79
N VAL A 31 13.54 12.61 3.08
CA VAL A 31 13.31 13.95 3.60
C VAL A 31 14.23 14.93 2.84
N PRO A 32 13.72 16.07 2.35
CA PRO A 32 14.58 17.08 1.73
C PRO A 32 15.69 17.54 2.68
N ASP A 33 16.94 17.39 2.26
CA ASP A 33 18.09 17.83 3.05
C ASP A 33 18.18 19.36 3.04
N LYS A 34 18.29 19.96 4.23
CA LYS A 34 18.57 21.39 4.35
C LYS A 34 20.06 21.64 4.10
N LEU A 35 20.38 22.18 2.94
CA LEU A 35 21.74 22.65 2.63
C LEU A 35 22.05 23.92 3.44
N SER A 36 23.25 24.02 4.01
CA SER A 36 23.70 25.22 4.73
C SER A 36 24.13 26.31 3.76
N GLY A 37 23.70 27.56 3.99
CA GLY A 37 24.11 28.71 3.17
C GLY A 37 23.29 28.90 1.88
N ILE A 38 22.16 28.21 1.74
CA ILE A 38 21.20 28.46 0.66
C ILE A 38 20.49 29.79 0.84
N GLU A 39 20.48 30.60 -0.21
CA GLU A 39 19.80 31.89 -0.27
C GLU A 39 18.99 32.03 -1.57
N GLY A 40 18.05 32.97 -1.60
CA GLY A 40 17.33 33.32 -2.82
C GLY A 40 16.48 32.17 -3.38
N GLU A 41 16.81 31.72 -4.59
CA GLU A 41 16.03 30.71 -5.33
C GLU A 41 16.15 29.30 -4.73
N GLU A 42 17.31 28.94 -4.17
CA GLU A 42 17.55 27.63 -3.59
C GLU A 42 16.74 27.43 -2.29
N GLU A 43 16.70 28.44 -1.41
CA GLU A 43 15.85 28.42 -0.21
C GLU A 43 14.36 28.32 -0.59
N ARG A 44 13.91 29.05 -1.61
CA ARG A 44 12.52 28.93 -2.09
C ARG A 44 12.21 27.53 -2.62
N THR A 45 13.17 26.92 -3.31
CA THR A 45 13.03 25.56 -3.84
C THR A 45 12.99 24.54 -2.71
N TYR A 46 13.88 24.66 -1.72
CA TYR A 46 13.88 23.81 -0.52
C TYR A 46 12.55 23.91 0.25
N GLN A 47 12.05 25.13 0.50
CA GLN A 47 10.77 25.33 1.18
C GLN A 47 9.59 24.72 0.41
N LYS A 48 9.61 24.79 -0.92
CA LYS A 48 8.61 24.12 -1.76
C LYS A 48 8.68 22.60 -1.63
N LEU A 49 9.88 22.01 -1.74
CA LEU A 49 10.09 20.57 -1.57
C LEU A 49 9.65 20.09 -0.19
N LEU A 50 9.99 20.84 0.87
CA LEU A 50 9.59 20.52 2.25
C LEU A 50 8.08 20.58 2.43
N LYS A 51 7.42 21.58 1.83
CA LYS A 51 5.96 21.69 1.85
C LYS A 51 5.31 20.53 1.11
N ASP A 52 5.82 20.19 -0.07
CA ASP A 52 5.31 19.08 -0.89
C ASP A 52 5.51 17.73 -0.19
N TYR A 53 6.66 17.52 0.48
CA TYR A 53 6.94 16.34 1.31
C TYR A 53 5.94 16.24 2.48
N ASN A 54 5.76 17.33 3.24
CA ASN A 54 4.80 17.36 4.35
C ASN A 54 3.36 17.14 3.91
N LEU A 55 2.98 17.58 2.70
CA LEU A 55 1.65 17.32 2.14
C LEU A 55 1.47 15.85 1.74
N GLN A 56 2.55 15.17 1.37
CA GLN A 56 2.52 13.79 0.90
C GLN A 56 2.64 12.78 2.03
N LYS A 57 3.42 13.06 3.09
CA LYS A 57 3.74 12.07 4.14
C LYS A 57 2.53 11.49 4.89
N ASP A 58 1.43 12.24 5.01
CA ASP A 58 0.22 11.80 5.74
C ASP A 58 -0.79 11.06 4.84
N ARG A 59 -0.58 11.08 3.52
CA ARG A 59 -1.48 10.44 2.55
C ARG A 59 -1.44 8.90 2.53
N PRO A 60 -0.26 8.24 2.63
CA PRO A 60 -0.17 6.80 2.45
C PRO A 60 -1.03 6.04 3.46
N TYR A 61 -1.06 6.47 4.73
CA TYR A 61 -1.89 5.82 5.75
C TYR A 61 -3.38 5.91 5.39
N SER A 62 -3.84 7.09 4.97
CA SER A 62 -5.24 7.29 4.56
C SER A 62 -5.59 6.40 3.35
N VAL A 63 -4.68 6.28 2.39
CA VAL A 63 -4.85 5.40 1.21
C VAL A 63 -4.92 3.94 1.64
N ILE A 64 -3.97 3.48 2.44
CA ILE A 64 -3.97 2.10 2.98
C ILE A 64 -5.29 1.82 3.70
N TYR A 65 -5.69 2.70 4.62
CA TYR A 65 -6.90 2.51 5.42
C TYR A 65 -8.16 2.45 4.54
N LEU A 66 -8.32 3.37 3.58
CA LEU A 66 -9.52 3.44 2.74
C LEU A 66 -9.57 2.34 1.66
N SER A 67 -8.42 1.89 1.18
CA SER A 67 -8.31 0.81 0.19
C SER A 67 -8.36 -0.59 0.81
N SER A 68 -8.14 -0.71 2.11
CA SER A 68 -8.15 -2.00 2.81
C SER A 68 -9.56 -2.44 3.19
N GLU A 69 -9.78 -3.75 3.17
CA GLU A 69 -11.01 -4.33 3.68
C GLU A 69 -11.19 -4.06 5.19
N LYS A 70 -12.41 -4.23 5.69
CA LYS A 70 -12.74 -3.95 7.09
C LYS A 70 -11.88 -4.78 8.06
N GLU A 71 -11.62 -6.04 7.72
CA GLU A 71 -10.81 -6.95 8.54
C GLU A 71 -9.35 -6.45 8.65
N TYR A 72 -8.76 -6.05 7.53
CA TYR A 72 -7.41 -5.47 7.47
C TYR A 72 -7.32 -4.11 8.17
N ARG A 73 -8.35 -3.26 8.05
CA ARG A 73 -8.40 -1.97 8.77
C ARG A 73 -8.34 -2.13 10.29
N LEU A 74 -8.90 -3.21 10.84
CA LEU A 74 -8.84 -3.46 12.28
C LEU A 74 -7.41 -3.78 12.75
N LEU A 75 -6.58 -4.39 11.90
CA LEU A 75 -5.20 -4.74 12.24
C LEU A 75 -4.29 -3.52 12.38
N ILE A 76 -4.58 -2.47 11.61
CA ILE A 76 -3.78 -1.23 11.57
C ILE A 76 -4.43 -0.07 12.34
N ALA A 77 -5.54 -0.31 13.02
CA ALA A 77 -6.24 0.74 13.76
C ALA A 77 -5.34 1.31 14.87
N GLY A 78 -5.09 2.62 14.82
CA GLY A 78 -4.20 3.31 15.78
C GLY A 78 -2.71 3.27 15.40
N ILE A 79 -2.35 2.70 14.24
CA ILE A 79 -1.00 2.77 13.70
C ILE A 79 -0.91 4.00 12.79
N GLU A 80 -0.29 5.08 13.26
CA GLU A 80 -0.16 6.31 12.47
C GLU A 80 0.96 6.25 11.43
N ASP A 81 1.92 5.34 11.63
CA ASP A 81 3.06 5.13 10.74
C ASP A 81 2.62 4.27 9.52
N PRO A 82 2.59 4.85 8.31
CA PRO A 82 2.12 4.12 7.14
C PRO A 82 3.02 2.95 6.73
N VAL A 83 4.33 3.00 7.03
CA VAL A 83 5.26 1.93 6.72
C VAL A 83 4.95 0.72 7.60
N LYS A 84 4.81 0.93 8.92
CA LYS A 84 4.41 -0.13 9.85
C LYS A 84 3.02 -0.68 9.57
N ALA A 85 2.08 0.19 9.19
CA ALA A 85 0.75 -0.25 8.79
C ALA A 85 0.83 -1.20 7.58
N TRP A 86 1.67 -0.88 6.58
CA TRP A 86 1.91 -1.74 5.44
C TRP A 86 2.57 -3.08 5.82
N GLU A 87 3.60 -3.07 6.67
CA GLU A 87 4.27 -4.29 7.17
C GLU A 87 3.28 -5.26 7.84
N ILE A 88 2.45 -4.74 8.75
CA ILE A 88 1.40 -5.54 9.42
C ILE A 88 0.44 -6.15 8.40
N LEU A 89 0.02 -5.37 7.41
CA LEU A 89 -0.87 -5.86 6.37
C LEU A 89 -0.19 -6.92 5.50
N GLU A 90 1.08 -6.76 5.14
CA GLU A 90 1.83 -7.76 4.36
C GLU A 90 1.88 -9.13 5.02
N GLU A 91 2.03 -9.19 6.35
CA GLU A 91 2.00 -10.45 7.09
C GLU A 91 0.63 -11.14 7.08
N HIS A 92 -0.44 -10.36 6.98
CA HIS A 92 -1.81 -10.84 7.10
C HIS A 92 -2.53 -11.02 5.76
N PHE A 93 -2.02 -10.38 4.70
CA PHE A 93 -2.55 -10.58 3.36
C PHE A 93 -2.47 -12.06 3.03
N ARG A 94 -3.64 -12.65 2.77
CA ARG A 94 -3.74 -14.05 2.39
C ARG A 94 -2.82 -14.28 1.19
N PRO A 95 -1.96 -15.32 1.19
CA PRO A 95 -1.20 -15.68 0.01
C PRO A 95 -2.21 -15.85 -1.12
N ASP A 96 -1.96 -15.11 -2.20
CA ASP A 96 -2.89 -14.80 -3.29
C ASP A 96 -3.99 -15.84 -3.45
N SER A 97 -5.24 -15.40 -3.32
CA SER A 97 -6.44 -16.22 -3.51
C SER A 97 -6.45 -16.92 -4.87
N ARG A 98 -5.65 -16.45 -5.82
CA ARG A 98 -5.39 -17.08 -7.12
C ARG A 98 -4.80 -18.49 -6.99
N ALA A 99 -3.92 -18.76 -6.03
CA ALA A 99 -3.38 -20.11 -5.80
C ALA A 99 -4.45 -21.07 -5.27
N LYS A 100 -5.37 -20.59 -4.42
CA LYS A 100 -6.53 -21.37 -3.96
C LYS A 100 -7.59 -21.55 -5.03
N ALA A 101 -7.77 -20.58 -5.92
CA ALA A 101 -8.68 -20.71 -7.06
C ALA A 101 -8.23 -21.83 -8.01
N ILE A 102 -6.92 -21.95 -8.26
CA ILE A 102 -6.36 -23.03 -9.09
C ILE A 102 -6.50 -24.40 -8.39
N GLY A 103 -6.19 -24.47 -7.08
CA GLY A 103 -6.35 -25.72 -6.30
C GLY A 103 -7.80 -26.21 -6.21
N LEU A 104 -8.76 -25.30 -6.03
CA LEU A 104 -10.19 -25.64 -6.00
C LEU A 104 -10.71 -26.08 -7.37
N THR A 105 -10.18 -25.56 -8.48
CA THR A 105 -10.56 -26.06 -9.80
C THR A 105 -10.00 -27.44 -10.09
N ASP A 106 -8.77 -27.74 -9.67
CA ASP A 106 -8.14 -29.04 -9.93
C ASP A 106 -8.81 -30.18 -9.15
N GLU A 107 -9.14 -29.96 -7.86
CA GLU A 107 -9.89 -30.92 -7.03
C GLU A 107 -11.32 -31.17 -7.58
N PHE A 108 -11.93 -30.15 -8.21
CA PHE A 108 -13.24 -30.27 -8.85
C PHE A 108 -13.20 -31.11 -10.15
N PHE A 109 -12.07 -31.11 -10.87
CA PHE A 109 -11.87 -31.92 -12.08
C PHE A 109 -11.29 -33.31 -11.80
N SER A 110 -10.57 -33.52 -10.69
CA SER A 110 -9.99 -34.82 -10.33
C SER A 110 -11.04 -35.86 -9.90
N CYS A 111 -12.24 -35.43 -9.52
CA CYS A 111 -13.33 -36.33 -9.12
C CYS A 111 -14.09 -37.00 -10.28
N ARG A 112 -13.68 -36.80 -11.54
CA ARG A 112 -14.42 -37.32 -12.72
C ARG A 112 -13.78 -38.51 -13.43
N VAL A 113 -12.82 -39.20 -12.82
CA VAL A 113 -12.30 -40.46 -13.37
C VAL A 113 -12.39 -41.56 -12.33
N CYS A 114 -13.61 -42.03 -12.08
CA CYS A 114 -13.83 -43.41 -11.64
C CYS A 114 -14.12 -44.25 -12.91
N PRO A 115 -13.43 -45.39 -13.11
CA PRO A 115 -13.63 -46.27 -14.27
C PRO A 115 -15.02 -46.91 -14.31
#